data_AF-A0A3D9CFF3-F1
#
_entry.id   AF-A0A3D9CFF3-F1
#
_cell.length_a   1.000
_cell.length_b   1.000
_cell.length_c   1.000
_cell.angle_alpha   90.00
_cell.angle_beta   90.00
_cell.angle_gamma   90.00
#
_symmetry.space_group_name_H-M   'P 1'
#
loop_
_entity.id
_entity.type
_entity.pdbx_description
1 polymer ?
#
loop_
_entity_poly.entity_id
_entity_poly.type
_entity_poly.pdbx_seq_one_letter_code
_entity_poly.pdbx_strand_id
1 'polypeptide(L)'
;MKKIFLVFLLISLFSCNKAAKERAEQRIHDSVAVVYKAYIDSVKIVKRREDSIEEHYRKKPRRPGSMYCENGTMFYVAKASSSKSKTKSKIRSKTNTKLKAKREQ
;
A
#
# COMPACT_ATOMS: atom_id res chain seq x y z
N MET A 1 -69.85 11.58 8.44
CA MET A 1 -68.83 12.45 9.08
C MET A 1 -67.71 11.66 9.78
N LYS A 2 -67.99 10.82 10.80
CA LYS A 2 -66.95 10.13 11.60
C LYS A 2 -65.99 9.22 10.79
N LYS A 3 -66.48 8.50 9.77
CA LYS A 3 -65.65 7.60 8.93
C LYS A 3 -64.60 8.34 8.09
N ILE A 4 -64.96 9.51 7.54
CA ILE A 4 -64.05 10.33 6.72
C ILE A 4 -62.90 10.87 7.58
N PHE A 5 -63.23 11.30 8.80
CA PHE A 5 -62.24 11.78 9.76
C PHE A 5 -61.24 10.68 10.16
N LEU A 6 -61.71 9.45 10.32
CA LEU A 6 -60.90 8.27 10.64
C LEU A 6 -59.92 7.93 9.51
N VAL A 7 -60.37 7.99 8.26
CA VAL A 7 -59.52 7.77 7.08
C VAL A 7 -58.42 8.83 6.99
N PHE A 8 -58.76 10.10 7.21
CA PHE A 8 -57.79 11.19 7.19
C PHE A 8 -56.73 11.06 8.28
N LEU A 9 -57.14 10.62 9.47
CA LEU A 9 -56.26 10.40 10.61
C LEU A 9 -55.30 9.22 10.37
N LEU A 10 -55.79 8.12 9.77
CA LEU A 10 -54.94 6.97 9.39
C LEU A 10 -53.91 7.33 8.32
N ILE A 11 -54.28 8.10 7.29
CA ILE A 11 -53.37 8.55 6.23
C ILE A 11 -52.26 9.46 6.81
N SER A 12 -52.63 10.33 7.76
CA SER A 12 -51.69 11.22 8.45
C SER A 12 -50.70 10.44 9.31
N LEU A 13 -51.17 9.45 10.07
CA LEU A 13 -50.32 8.58 10.89
C LEU A 13 -49.36 7.75 10.01
N PHE A 14 -49.85 7.19 8.91
CA PHE A 14 -49.03 6.40 8.00
C PHE A 14 -47.91 7.22 7.33
N SER A 15 -48.25 8.45 6.90
CA SER A 15 -47.26 9.37 6.31
C SER A 15 -46.21 9.83 7.32
N CYS A 16 -46.61 10.08 8.57
CA CYS A 16 -45.70 10.48 9.63
C CYS A 16 -44.68 9.37 9.96
N ASN A 17 -45.16 8.12 10.00
CA ASN A 17 -44.32 6.95 10.27
C ASN A 17 -43.30 6.68 9.14
N LYS A 18 -43.71 6.89 7.88
CA LYS A 18 -42.83 6.76 6.72
C LYS A 18 -41.69 7.79 6.74
N ALA A 19 -42.00 9.05 7.02
CA ALA A 19 -41.00 10.11 7.12
C ALA A 19 -40.01 9.91 8.28
N ALA A 20 -40.47 9.35 9.40
CA ALA A 20 -39.59 8.99 10.52
C ALA A 20 -38.61 7.88 10.14
N LYS A 21 -39.09 6.86 9.41
CA LYS A 21 -38.27 5.76 8.91
C LYS A 21 -37.22 6.22 7.91
N GLU A 22 -37.60 7.05 6.93
CA GLU A 22 -36.66 7.60 5.94
C GLU A 22 -35.56 8.44 6.60
N ARG A 23 -35.89 9.27 7.60
CA ARG A 23 -34.87 10.03 8.36
C ARG A 23 -33.90 9.14 9.13
N ALA A 24 -34.37 8.01 9.67
CA ALA A 24 -33.51 7.07 10.37
C ALA A 24 -32.56 6.36 9.40
N GLU A 25 -33.07 5.93 8.25
CA GLU A 25 -32.26 5.32 7.18
C GLU A 25 -31.21 6.30 6.64
N GLN A 26 -31.57 7.57 6.46
CA GLN A 26 -30.63 8.63 6.06
C GLN A 26 -29.47 8.79 7.05
N ARG A 27 -29.79 8.82 8.37
CA ARG A 27 -28.78 8.94 9.43
C ARG A 27 -27.81 7.77 9.45
N ILE A 28 -28.32 6.56 9.22
CA ILE A 28 -27.48 5.36 9.12
C ILE A 28 -26.55 5.51 7.91
N HIS A 29 -27.09 5.89 6.75
CA HIS A 29 -26.30 6.07 5.53
C HIS A 29 -25.21 7.14 5.69
N ASP A 30 -25.53 8.27 6.32
CA ASP A 30 -24.59 9.35 6.61
C ASP A 30 -23.48 8.88 7.57
N SER A 31 -23.85 8.14 8.62
CA SER A 31 -22.88 7.61 9.58
C SER A 31 -21.90 6.62 8.93
N VAL A 32 -22.40 5.75 8.04
CA VAL A 32 -21.57 4.79 7.29
C VAL A 32 -20.64 5.53 6.32
N ALA A 33 -21.13 6.58 5.65
CA ALA A 33 -20.32 7.38 4.74
C ALA A 33 -19.13 8.05 5.46
N VAL A 34 -19.34 8.57 6.67
CA VAL A 34 -18.28 9.16 7.50
C VAL A 34 -17.21 8.12 7.87
N VAL A 35 -17.63 6.94 8.33
CA VAL A 35 -16.71 5.85 8.71
C VAL A 35 -15.92 5.36 7.50
N TYR A 36 -16.59 5.17 6.36
CA TYR A 36 -15.93 4.73 5.13
C TYR A 36 -14.89 5.74 4.64
N LYS A 37 -15.19 7.04 4.72
CA LYS A 37 -14.24 8.09 4.37
C LYS A 37 -13.01 8.06 5.28
N ALA A 38 -13.21 7.95 6.59
CA ALA A 38 -12.12 7.85 7.56
C ALA A 38 -11.22 6.63 7.30
N TYR A 39 -11.81 5.48 6.94
CA TYR A 39 -11.07 4.29 6.54
C TYR A 39 -10.19 4.55 5.31
N ILE A 40 -10.76 5.10 4.23
CA ILE A 40 -10.01 5.39 3.00
C ILE A 40 -8.86 6.38 3.28
N ASP A 41 -9.10 7.41 4.10
CA ASP A 41 -8.07 8.39 4.44
C ASP A 41 -6.94 7.76 5.27
N SER A 42 -7.25 6.84 6.19
CA SER A 42 -6.24 6.10 6.95
C SER A 42 -5.36 5.23 6.05
N VAL A 43 -5.95 4.53 5.08
CA VAL A 43 -5.22 3.71 4.10
C VAL A 43 -4.28 4.57 3.26
N LYS A 44 -4.72 5.76 2.83
CA LYS A 44 -3.87 6.70 2.09
C LYS A 44 -2.67 7.17 2.92
N ILE A 45 -2.85 7.43 4.22
CA ILE A 45 -1.77 7.85 5.11
C ILE A 45 -0.73 6.73 5.25
N VAL A 46 -1.17 5.48 5.46
CA VAL A 46 -0.28 4.32 5.55
C VAL A 46 0.55 4.19 4.27
N LYS A 47 -0.11 4.22 3.11
CA LYS A 47 0.57 4.10 1.82
C LYS A 47 1.63 5.19 1.59
N ARG A 48 1.29 6.45 1.90
CA ARG A 48 2.26 7.57 1.82
C ARG A 48 3.47 7.37 2.73
N ARG A 49 3.29 6.78 3.91
CA ARG A 49 4.40 6.49 4.83
C ARG A 49 5.29 5.37 4.28
N GLU A 50 4.72 4.31 3.72
CA GLU A 50 5.48 3.25 3.05
C GLU A 50 6.32 3.80 1.91
N ASP A 51 5.71 4.60 1.01
CA ASP A 51 6.40 5.23 -0.11
C ASP A 51 7.55 6.12 0.35
N SER A 52 7.33 6.92 1.41
CA SER A 52 8.35 7.79 1.99
C SER A 52 9.51 7.02 2.63
N ILE A 53 9.21 5.91 3.31
CA ILE A 53 10.22 5.04 3.92
C ILE A 53 11.05 4.38 2.81
N GLU A 54 10.41 3.84 1.78
CA GLU A 54 11.09 3.22 0.63
C GLU A 54 11.99 4.23 -0.10
N GLU A 55 11.50 5.45 -0.33
CA GLU A 55 12.27 6.52 -0.95
C GLU A 55 13.50 6.91 -0.11
N HIS A 56 13.36 6.98 1.22
CA HIS A 56 14.50 7.26 2.11
C HIS A 56 15.54 6.13 2.09
N TYR A 57 15.12 4.86 1.96
CA TYR A 57 16.06 3.74 1.77
C TYR A 57 16.75 3.77 0.41
N ARG A 58 16.06 4.17 -0.66
CA ARG A 58 16.66 4.31 -2.00
C ARG A 58 17.67 5.47 -2.07
N LYS A 59 17.40 6.57 -1.37
CA LYS A 59 18.23 7.80 -1.44
C LYS A 59 19.47 7.79 -0.55
N LYS A 60 19.62 6.86 0.40
CA LYS A 60 20.86 6.80 1.20
C LYS A 60 21.99 6.19 0.37
N PRO A 61 23.07 6.94 0.07
CA PRO A 61 24.21 6.38 -0.64
C PRO A 61 24.78 5.22 0.16
N ARG A 62 24.86 4.05 -0.47
CA ARG A 62 25.37 2.84 0.17
C ARG A 62 26.85 3.05 0.49
N ARG A 63 27.24 2.79 1.75
CA ARG A 63 28.62 3.02 2.20
C ARG A 63 29.58 2.08 1.46
N PRO A 64 30.70 2.57 0.91
CA PRO A 64 31.71 1.70 0.32
C PRO A 64 32.24 0.66 1.32
N GLY A 65 32.29 -0.61 0.92
CA GLY A 65 32.65 -1.74 1.78
C GLY A 65 31.51 -2.27 2.67
N SER A 66 30.27 -1.86 2.43
CA SER A 66 29.10 -2.43 3.11
C SER A 66 28.45 -3.54 2.28
N MET A 67 27.80 -4.47 2.98
CA MET A 67 26.90 -5.48 2.40
C MET A 67 25.46 -5.10 2.72
N TYR A 68 24.54 -5.38 1.79
CA TYR A 68 23.12 -5.24 2.04
C TYR A 68 22.33 -6.35 1.35
N CYS A 69 21.17 -6.66 1.90
CA CYS A 69 20.22 -7.60 1.32
C CYS A 69 19.19 -6.82 0.50
N GLU A 70 18.92 -7.28 -0.71
CA GLU A 70 17.86 -6.78 -1.58
C GLU A 70 17.17 -7.98 -2.23
N ASN A 71 15.86 -8.12 -2.01
CA ASN A 71 15.04 -9.24 -2.50
C ASN A 71 15.63 -10.64 -2.18
N GLY A 72 16.17 -10.81 -0.97
CA GLY A 72 16.79 -12.08 -0.53
C GLY A 72 18.17 -12.36 -1.13
N THR A 73 18.73 -11.45 -1.91
CA THR A 73 20.07 -11.56 -2.50
C THR A 73 21.02 -10.59 -1.80
N MET A 74 22.24 -11.05 -1.49
CA MET A 74 23.27 -10.23 -0.85
C MET A 74 24.11 -9.49 -1.90
N PHE A 75 24.21 -8.17 -1.76
CA PHE A 75 25.02 -7.30 -2.60
C PHE A 75 26.15 -6.65 -1.79
N TYR A 76 27.34 -6.57 -2.38
CA TYR A 76 28.53 -5.93 -1.80
C TYR A 76 28.90 -4.67 -2.58
N VAL A 77 29.11 -3.56 -1.86
CA VAL A 77 29.57 -2.30 -2.45
C VAL A 77 31.09 -2.25 -2.40
N ALA A 78 31.75 -2.38 -3.56
CA ALA A 78 33.20 -2.29 -3.63
C ALA A 78 33.71 -0.90 -3.19
N LYS A 79 34.81 -0.87 -2.43
CA LYS A 79 35.57 0.36 -2.22
C LYS A 79 36.40 0.64 -3.47
N ALA A 80 36.35 1.87 -3.99
CA ALA A 80 37.31 2.30 -4.99
C ALA A 80 38.71 2.17 -4.37
N SER A 81 39.59 1.38 -5.00
CA SER A 81 40.98 1.31 -4.59
C SER A 81 41.60 2.67 -4.85
N SER A 82 42.07 3.35 -3.78
CA SER A 82 42.95 4.51 -3.95
C SER A 82 44.16 4.02 -4.73
N SER A 83 44.36 4.58 -5.91
CA SER A 83 45.40 4.19 -6.86
C SER A 83 46.77 4.06 -6.18
N LYS A 84 47.39 2.89 -6.33
CA LYS A 84 48.83 2.83 -6.58
C LYS A 84 48.99 2.10 -7.90
N SER A 85 49.35 2.86 -8.93
CA SER A 85 49.82 2.33 -10.20
C SER A 85 50.92 1.29 -9.92
N LYS A 86 50.62 0.02 -10.15
CA LYS A 86 51.65 -1.00 -10.35
C LYS A 86 51.44 -1.63 -11.72
N THR A 87 52.40 -1.32 -12.58
CA THR A 87 52.66 -1.87 -13.90
C THR A 87 52.50 -3.39 -13.95
N LYS A 88 51.75 -3.85 -14.97
CA LYS A 88 51.68 -5.19 -15.60
C LYS A 88 51.67 -6.44 -14.70
N SER A 89 50.58 -7.22 -14.81
CA SER A 89 50.69 -8.60 -15.32
C SER A 89 49.37 -9.08 -15.93
N LYS A 90 49.49 -9.79 -17.04
CA LYS A 90 48.41 -10.29 -17.90
C LYS A 90 47.98 -11.65 -17.38
N ILE A 91 46.81 -11.78 -16.74
CA ILE A 91 46.17 -13.09 -16.54
C ILE A 91 44.69 -13.00 -16.89
N ARG A 92 44.36 -13.66 -17.98
CA ARG A 92 43.04 -13.83 -18.58
C ARG A 92 42.29 -14.90 -17.79
N SER A 93 41.52 -14.54 -16.76
CA SER A 93 40.58 -15.47 -16.13
C SER A 93 39.19 -15.29 -16.74
N LYS A 94 38.83 -16.25 -17.58
CA LYS A 94 37.56 -16.40 -18.27
C LYS A 94 36.40 -16.30 -17.28
N THR A 95 35.50 -15.36 -17.54
CA THR A 95 34.12 -15.40 -17.04
C THR A 95 33.39 -16.63 -17.58
N ASN A 96 32.49 -17.16 -16.74
CA ASN A 96 31.29 -17.95 -17.05
C ASN A 96 31.31 -19.39 -16.52
N THR A 97 30.81 -19.58 -15.30
CA THR A 97 30.23 -20.86 -14.88
C THR A 97 28.71 -20.72 -14.92
N LYS A 98 28.14 -21.05 -16.08
CA LYS A 98 26.71 -21.26 -16.29
C LYS A 98 26.41 -22.70 -15.87
N LEU A 99 25.98 -22.93 -14.63
CA LEU A 99 25.46 -24.24 -14.23
C LEU A 99 24.09 -24.44 -14.90
N LYS A 100 24.05 -25.21 -15.99
CA LYS A 100 22.81 -25.81 -16.50
C LYS A 100 22.72 -27.22 -15.91
N ALA A 101 21.84 -27.39 -14.94
CA ALA A 101 21.40 -28.70 -14.47
C ALA A 101 20.71 -29.45 -15.62
N LYS A 102 21.17 -30.67 -15.92
CA LYS A 102 20.52 -31.59 -16.84
C LYS A 102 19.73 -32.58 -15.99
N ARG A 103 18.39 -32.51 -16.08
CA ARG A 103 17.46 -33.52 -15.58
C ARG A 103 17.74 -34.83 -16.33
N GLU A 104 17.91 -35.92 -15.61
CA GLU A 104 17.75 -37.28 -16.13
C GLU A 104 16.30 -37.70 -15.89
N GLN A 105 15.69 -38.16 -16.99
CA GLN A 105 14.50 -38.98 -17.21
C GLN A 105 13.33 -38.88 -16.23
#